data_AF-A0A8S9Q292-F1
#
_entry.id   AF-A0A8S9Q292-F1
#
_cell.length_a   1.000
_cell.length_b   1.000
_cell.length_c   1.000
_cell.angle_alpha   90.00
_cell.angle_beta   90.00
_cell.angle_gamma   90.00
#
_symmetry.space_group_name_H-M   'P 1'
#
loop_
_entity.id
_entity.type
_entity.pdbx_description
1 polymer ?
#
loop_
_entity_poly.entity_id
_entity_poly.type
_entity_poly.pdbx_seq_one_letter_code
_entity_poly.pdbx_strand_id
1 'polypeptide(L)'
;MNNKAFFFLLLSLVLLPLYAFAVVRVGGWIPISDVKDPHVVEIGVFAVSECDKQSKSGLRFVTVVSGESQLAAGTNYRLIVTVDGSIGVAGAGVSKKYEAIVWEKPWLKSMNLTSFKPTV
;
A
#
# COMPACT_ATOMS: atom_id res chain seq x y z
N MET A 1 15.65 -20.67 45.00
CA MET A 1 15.59 -20.02 43.69
C MET A 1 16.36 -18.70 43.78
N ASN A 2 17.43 -18.52 43.02
CA ASN A 2 18.23 -17.29 43.03
C ASN A 2 17.40 -16.12 42.45
N ASN A 3 17.40 -14.99 43.13
CA ASN A 3 16.68 -13.76 42.74
C ASN A 3 16.97 -13.33 41.28
N LYS A 4 18.18 -13.58 40.79
CA LYS A 4 18.58 -13.35 39.39
C LYS A 4 17.78 -14.20 38.40
N ALA A 5 17.61 -15.50 38.62
CA ALA A 5 16.86 -16.35 37.69
C ALA A 5 15.36 -16.03 37.72
N PHE A 6 14.82 -15.66 38.88
CA PHE A 6 13.44 -15.21 38.99
C PHE A 6 13.21 -13.91 38.21
N PHE A 7 14.16 -12.97 38.28
CA PHE A 7 14.11 -11.74 37.49
C PHE A 7 14.16 -12.01 35.98
N PHE A 8 15.05 -12.91 35.52
CA PHE A 8 15.09 -13.29 34.09
C PHE A 8 13.81 -14.00 33.62
N LEU A 9 13.19 -14.83 34.46
CA LEU A 9 11.91 -15.47 34.16
C LEU A 9 10.77 -14.45 34.07
N LEU A 10 10.70 -13.47 34.98
CA LEU A 10 9.71 -12.40 34.92
C LEU A 10 9.93 -11.49 33.70
N LEU A 11 11.18 -11.15 33.40
CA LEU A 11 11.52 -10.33 32.24
C LEU A 11 11.14 -11.04 30.94
N SER A 12 11.42 -12.34 30.85
CA SER A 12 10.97 -13.24 29.77
C SER A 12 9.45 -13.26 29.64
N LEU A 13 8.71 -13.48 30.73
CA LEU A 13 7.26 -13.57 30.71
C LEU A 13 6.57 -12.27 30.27
N VAL A 14 7.20 -11.11 30.50
CA VAL A 14 6.71 -9.80 30.03
C VAL A 14 7.13 -9.53 28.58
N LEU A 15 8.35 -9.91 28.17
CA LEU A 15 8.85 -9.72 26.81
C LEU A 15 8.20 -10.64 25.78
N LEU A 16 7.87 -11.88 26.15
CA LEU A 16 7.26 -12.88 25.26
C LEU A 16 5.93 -12.43 24.63
N PRO A 17 4.93 -11.92 25.39
CA PRO A 17 3.70 -11.40 24.80
C PRO A 17 3.97 -10.13 23.98
N LEU A 18 4.88 -9.25 24.42
CA LEU A 18 5.28 -8.07 23.65
C LEU A 18 5.85 -8.43 22.26
N TYR A 19 6.66 -9.49 22.19
CA TYR A 19 7.18 -10.02 20.94
C TYR A 19 6.08 -10.67 20.09
N ALA A 20 5.16 -11.43 20.69
CA ALA A 20 4.04 -12.03 19.97
C ALA A 20 3.13 -10.97 19.32
N PHE A 21 2.91 -9.82 19.97
CA PHE A 21 2.18 -8.69 19.36
C PHE A 21 2.95 -8.06 18.18
N ALA A 22 4.28 -8.00 18.23
CA ALA A 22 5.10 -7.48 17.13
C ALA A 22 5.23 -8.45 15.94
N VAL A 23 5.09 -9.77 16.16
CA VAL A 23 5.14 -10.79 15.11
C VAL A 23 3.86 -10.82 14.26
N VAL A 24 2.75 -10.27 14.77
CA VAL A 24 1.52 -10.14 13.99
C VAL A 24 1.72 -9.10 12.89
N ARG A 25 2.06 -9.62 11.69
CA ARG A 25 1.89 -9.08 10.33
C ARG A 25 3.16 -8.78 9.52
N VAL A 26 4.24 -9.54 9.70
CA VAL A 26 5.26 -9.63 8.64
C VAL A 26 4.70 -10.52 7.50
N GLY A 27 4.22 -9.90 6.41
CA GLY A 27 3.92 -10.59 5.14
C GLY A 27 2.44 -10.73 4.73
N GLY A 28 1.45 -10.33 5.54
CA GLY A 28 0.02 -10.37 5.16
C GLY A 28 -0.49 -9.05 4.60
N TRP A 29 -1.36 -9.09 3.59
CA TRP A 29 -2.13 -7.92 3.14
C TRP A 29 -3.18 -7.55 4.19
N ILE A 30 -3.32 -6.25 4.46
CA ILE A 30 -4.22 -5.67 5.46
C ILE A 30 -5.10 -4.65 4.73
N PRO A 31 -6.44 -4.76 4.81
CA PRO A 31 -7.33 -3.76 4.27
C PRO A 31 -7.04 -2.36 4.82
N ILE A 32 -7.01 -1.37 3.93
CA ILE A 32 -6.93 0.05 4.29
C ILE A 32 -8.34 0.51 4.65
N SER A 33 -8.55 0.95 5.88
CA SER A 33 -9.87 1.36 6.38
C SER A 33 -10.32 2.70 5.84
N ASP A 34 -9.39 3.65 5.67
CA ASP A 34 -9.67 4.97 5.11
C ASP A 34 -8.86 5.18 3.82
N VAL A 35 -9.51 4.96 2.69
CA VAL A 35 -8.90 5.21 1.37
C VAL A 35 -8.95 6.69 0.96
N LYS A 36 -9.54 7.55 1.79
CA LYS A 36 -9.51 9.01 1.64
C LYS A 36 -8.41 9.66 2.46
N ASP A 37 -7.67 8.87 3.24
CA ASP A 37 -6.43 9.31 3.87
C ASP A 37 -5.53 9.98 2.82
N PRO A 38 -5.03 11.21 3.06
CA PRO A 38 -4.25 11.96 2.09
C PRO A 38 -3.02 11.21 1.56
N HIS A 39 -2.38 10.40 2.39
CA HIS A 39 -1.22 9.59 2.00
C HIS A 39 -1.61 8.49 1.02
N VAL A 40 -2.73 7.81 1.28
CA VAL A 40 -3.27 6.78 0.38
C VAL A 40 -3.67 7.38 -0.97
N VAL A 41 -4.26 8.58 -0.96
CA VAL A 41 -4.58 9.34 -2.17
C VAL A 41 -3.30 9.73 -2.93
N GLU A 42 -2.26 10.20 -2.24
CA GLU A 42 -0.96 10.53 -2.83
C GLU A 42 -0.34 9.32 -3.55
N ILE A 43 -0.38 8.14 -2.93
CA ILE A 43 0.09 6.89 -3.54
C ILE A 43 -0.72 6.54 -4.79
N GLY A 44 -2.04 6.74 -4.76
CA GLY A 44 -2.92 6.56 -5.91
C GLY A 44 -2.59 7.51 -7.08
N VAL A 45 -2.36 8.79 -6.76
CA VAL A 45 -1.94 9.81 -7.74
C VAL A 45 -0.58 9.46 -8.35
N PHE A 46 0.39 9.06 -7.51
CA PHE A 46 1.70 8.60 -7.94
C PHE A 46 1.56 7.43 -8.93
N ALA A 47 0.77 6.42 -8.59
CA ALA A 47 0.61 5.23 -9.43
C ALA A 47 0.10 5.55 -10.85
N VAL A 48 -0.94 6.38 -10.95
CA VAL A 48 -1.51 6.76 -12.25
C VAL A 48 -0.55 7.66 -13.02
N SER A 49 0.09 8.63 -12.36
CA SER A 49 1.07 9.50 -13.01
C SER A 49 2.27 8.71 -13.54
N GLU A 50 2.76 7.72 -12.79
CA GLU A 50 3.91 6.93 -13.18
C GLU A 50 3.58 5.99 -14.35
N CYS A 51 2.38 5.38 -14.32
CA CYS A 51 1.88 4.63 -15.47
C CYS A 51 1.77 5.52 -16.72
N ASP A 52 1.13 6.69 -16.60
CA ASP A 52 0.93 7.60 -17.73
C ASP A 52 2.26 8.08 -18.34
N LYS A 53 3.26 8.38 -17.50
CA LYS A 53 4.62 8.73 -17.97
C LYS A 53 5.26 7.60 -18.78
N GLN A 54 5.08 6.35 -18.37
CA GLN A 54 5.69 5.18 -19.01
C GLN A 54 4.97 4.79 -20.31
N SER A 55 3.63 4.87 -20.33
CA SER A 55 2.80 4.38 -21.44
C SER A 55 2.28 5.47 -22.38
N LYS A 56 2.44 6.76 -22.03
CA LYS A 56 1.93 7.92 -22.79
C LYS A 56 0.43 7.81 -23.14
N SER A 57 -0.35 7.30 -22.19
CA SER A 57 -1.74 6.89 -22.42
C SER A 57 -2.77 8.01 -22.28
N GLY A 58 -2.39 9.13 -21.66
CA GLY A 58 -3.29 10.21 -21.26
C GLY A 58 -4.19 9.81 -20.08
N LEU A 59 -3.74 8.91 -19.20
CA LEU A 59 -4.50 8.51 -18.01
C LEU A 59 -4.42 9.60 -16.94
N ARG A 60 -5.55 9.88 -16.31
CA ARG A 60 -5.65 10.84 -15.21
C ARG A 60 -6.31 10.18 -14.01
N PHE A 61 -5.79 10.49 -12.82
CA PHE A 61 -6.28 9.94 -11.57
C PHE A 61 -7.63 10.54 -11.20
N VAL A 62 -8.58 9.71 -10.78
CA VAL A 62 -9.89 10.15 -10.27
C VAL A 62 -9.99 9.90 -8.76
N THR A 63 -9.94 8.65 -8.32
CA THR A 63 -9.98 8.30 -6.90
C THR A 63 -9.43 6.90 -6.63
N VAL A 64 -8.96 6.69 -5.39
CA VAL A 64 -8.83 5.36 -4.78
C VAL A 64 -10.23 4.85 -4.38
N VAL A 65 -10.54 3.61 -4.75
CA VAL A 65 -11.82 2.93 -4.48
C VAL A 65 -11.70 2.01 -3.27
N SER A 66 -10.62 1.23 -3.23
CA SER A 66 -10.28 0.30 -2.16
C SER A 66 -8.77 0.08 -2.17
N GLY A 67 -8.24 -0.51 -1.09
CA GLY A 67 -6.85 -0.90 -1.09
C GLY A 67 -6.46 -1.74 0.11
N GLU A 68 -5.29 -2.36 -0.01
CA GLU A 68 -4.64 -3.12 1.04
C GLU A 68 -3.19 -2.67 1.16
N SER A 69 -2.61 -2.80 2.35
CA SER A 69 -1.20 -2.56 2.61
C SER A 69 -0.52 -3.82 3.15
N GLN A 70 0.78 -3.95 2.92
CA GLN A 70 1.58 -5.07 3.40
C GLN A 70 2.95 -4.56 3.83
N LEU A 71 3.38 -4.95 5.03
CA LEU A 71 4.73 -4.68 5.50
C LEU A 71 5.75 -5.58 4.78
N ALA A 72 6.79 -4.97 4.24
CA ALA A 72 7.91 -5.60 3.55
C ALA A 72 9.23 -4.89 3.93
N ALA A 73 10.22 -4.83 3.02
CA ALA A 73 11.38 -3.93 3.15
C ALA A 73 11.01 -2.46 2.85
N GLY A 74 9.90 -2.00 3.41
CA GLY A 74 9.09 -0.85 3.00
C GLY A 74 7.62 -1.20 3.21
N THR A 75 6.73 -0.50 2.51
CA THR A 75 5.29 -0.80 2.51
C THR A 75 4.84 -1.02 1.08
N ASN A 76 4.20 -2.16 0.81
CA ASN A 76 3.46 -2.32 -0.45
C ASN A 76 2.05 -1.81 -0.24
N TYR A 77 1.54 -1.05 -1.20
CA TYR A 77 0.14 -0.67 -1.31
C TYR A 77 -0.43 -1.29 -2.59
N ARG A 78 -1.49 -2.07 -2.45
CA ARG A 78 -2.30 -2.57 -3.56
C ARG A 78 -3.58 -1.76 -3.57
N LEU A 79 -3.73 -0.86 -4.53
CA LEU A 79 -4.86 0.06 -4.62
C LEU A 79 -5.70 -0.27 -5.85
N ILE A 80 -7.02 -0.24 -5.70
CA ILE A 80 -7.93 -0.14 -6.83
C ILE A 80 -8.20 1.35 -7.06
N VAL A 81 -7.74 1.86 -8.20
CA VAL A 81 -7.91 3.25 -8.60
C VAL A 81 -8.86 3.36 -9.78
N THR A 82 -9.59 4.46 -9.84
CA THR A 82 -10.32 4.87 -11.04
C THR A 82 -9.52 5.91 -11.79
N VAL A 83 -9.53 5.80 -13.11
CA VAL A 83 -8.88 6.74 -14.01
C VAL A 83 -9.84 7.24 -15.07
N ASP A 84 -9.67 8.49 -15.49
CA ASP A 84 -10.30 9.07 -16.66
C ASP A 84 -9.26 9.30 -17.76
N GLY A 85 -9.74 9.45 -18.99
CA GLY A 85 -8.87 9.66 -20.15
C GLY A 85 -8.32 8.37 -20.74
N SER A 86 -8.32 8.33 -22.07
CA SER A 86 -7.47 7.47 -22.88
C SER A 86 -7.39 8.12 -24.24
N ILE A 87 -6.19 8.34 -24.77
CA ILE A 87 -6.03 8.78 -26.16
C ILE A 87 -6.67 7.71 -27.05
N GLY A 88 -7.75 8.07 -27.76
CA GLY A 88 -8.40 7.21 -28.75
C GLY A 88 -9.75 6.57 -28.38
N VAL A 89 -10.27 6.76 -27.16
CA VAL A 89 -11.65 6.32 -26.84
C VAL A 89 -12.58 7.52 -26.86
N ALA A 90 -13.25 7.69 -28.00
CA ALA A 90 -14.43 8.55 -28.13
C ALA A 90 -15.57 7.95 -27.28
N GLY A 91 -15.58 8.28 -25.99
CA GLY A 91 -16.58 7.82 -25.04
C GLY A 91 -16.44 8.61 -23.75
N ALA A 92 -17.07 9.79 -23.70
CA ALA A 92 -17.13 10.60 -22.51
C ALA A 92 -17.75 9.82 -21.35
N GLY A 93 -17.03 9.68 -20.23
CA GLY A 93 -17.64 9.41 -18.93
C GLY A 93 -17.44 8.02 -18.32
N VAL A 94 -16.75 7.07 -18.96
CA VAL A 94 -16.49 5.75 -18.34
C VAL A 94 -15.15 5.77 -17.62
N SER A 95 -15.17 5.98 -16.29
CA SER A 95 -13.99 5.78 -15.44
C SER A 95 -13.61 4.29 -15.44
N LYS A 96 -12.39 3.97 -15.88
CA LYS A 96 -11.86 2.60 -15.84
C LYS A 96 -11.20 2.33 -14.49
N LYS A 97 -11.29 1.10 -14.02
CA LYS A 97 -10.63 0.66 -12.78
C LYS A 97 -9.34 -0.09 -13.08
N TYR A 98 -8.33 0.19 -12.28
CA TYR A 98 -7.02 -0.46 -12.36
C TYR A 98 -6.58 -0.88 -10.96
N GLU A 99 -5.94 -2.04 -10.88
CA GLU A 99 -5.14 -2.43 -9.73
C GLU A 99 -3.72 -1.88 -9.92
N ALA A 100 -3.28 -1.06 -8.97
CA ALA A 100 -1.93 -0.54 -8.87
C ALA A 100 -1.23 -1.13 -7.65
N ILE A 101 0.01 -1.58 -7.81
CA ILE A 101 0.89 -1.95 -6.70
C ILE A 101 2.04 -0.96 -6.64
N VAL A 102 2.15 -0.25 -5.52
CA VAL A 102 3.22 0.72 -5.25
C VAL A 102 4.02 0.24 -4.05
N TRP A 103 5.34 0.18 -4.20
CA TRP A 103 6.26 -0.07 -3.10
C TRP A 103 6.85 1.25 -2.61
N GLU A 104 6.60 1.58 -1.35
CA GLU A 104 7.04 2.81 -0.70
C GLU A 104 8.15 2.53 0.32
N LYS A 105 9.15 3.39 0.35
CA LYS A 105 10.13 3.51 1.43
C LYS A 105 10.10 4.95 1.98
N PRO A 106 9.33 5.22 3.05
CA PRO A 106 9.15 6.58 3.55
C PRO A 106 10.46 7.26 3.96
N TRP A 107 11.39 6.50 4.56
CA TRP A 107 12.71 7.00 4.98
C TRP A 107 13.62 7.41 3.81
N LEU A 108 13.31 6.99 2.58
CA LEU A 108 14.00 7.41 1.36
C LEU A 108 13.17 8.39 0.52
N LYS A 109 11.95 8.75 0.96
CA LYS A 109 10.98 9.53 0.16
C LYS A 109 10.80 8.95 -1.25
N SER A 110 10.71 7.62 -1.33
CA SER A 110 10.74 6.88 -2.58
C SER A 110 9.49 6.01 -2.71
N MET A 111 8.81 6.15 -3.85
CA MET A 111 7.74 5.27 -4.31
C MET A 111 8.15 4.62 -5.63
N ASN A 112 7.76 3.37 -5.85
CA ASN A 112 8.00 2.64 -7.08
C ASN A 112 6.73 1.91 -7.52
N LEU A 113 6.27 2.16 -8.74
CA LEU A 113 5.15 1.45 -9.34
C LEU A 113 5.63 0.08 -9.82
N THR A 114 5.21 -1.00 -9.14
CA THR A 114 5.64 -2.37 -9.45
C THR A 114 4.63 -3.13 -10.31
N SER A 115 3.36 -2.72 -10.32
CA SER A 115 2.33 -3.27 -11.20
C SER A 115 1.21 -2.26 -11.44
N PHE A 116 0.66 -2.24 -12.66
CA PHE A 116 -0.53 -1.47 -13.01
C PHE A 116 -1.34 -2.23 -14.06
N LYS A 117 -2.53 -2.72 -13.70
CA LYS A 117 -3.32 -3.63 -14.56
C LYS A 117 -4.82 -3.27 -14.52
N PRO A 118 -5.55 -3.35 -15.66
CA PRO A 118 -7.00 -3.20 -15.64
C PRO A 118 -7.65 -4.23 -14.71
N THR A 119 -8.67 -3.83 -13.96
CA THR A 119 -9.54 -4.80 -13.26
C THR A 119 -10.62 -5.29 -14.23
N VAL A 120 -10.90 -6.59 -14.20
CA VAL A 120 -12.06 -7.19 -14.91
C VAL A 120 -13.39 -6.69 -14.38
#